data_AF-A0A6H9H7R4-F1
#
_entry.id   AF-A0A6H9H7R4-F1
#
_cell.length_a   1.000
_cell.length_b   1.000
_cell.length_c   1.000
_cell.angle_alpha   90.00
_cell.angle_beta   90.00
_cell.angle_gamma   90.00
#
_symmetry.space_group_name_H-M   'P 1'
#
loop_
_entity.id
_entity.type
_entity.pdbx_description
1 polymer ?
#
loop_
_entity_poly.entity_id
_entity_poly.type
_entity_poly.pdbx_seq_one_letter_code
_entity_poly.pdbx_strand_id
1 'polypeptide(L)'
;MANECIAYRDSKGGLHGSAEKATLEDLAAVLGRVGDEGGMTAGVARMIFDKRAEIERVFAEHDAIMASAAGRRIDEEPGREPTLIVTPAANGTGSLSNGRVVN
;
A
#
# COMPACT_ATOMS: atom_id res chain seq x y z
N MET A 1 3.84 -42.58 33.03
CA MET A 1 2.45 -42.22 32.66
C MET A 1 2.53 -41.35 31.41
N ALA A 2 1.71 -41.63 30.40
CA ALA A 2 1.60 -40.77 29.23
C ALA A 2 0.53 -39.70 29.52
N ASN A 3 0.82 -38.43 29.23
CA ASN A 3 -0.10 -37.31 29.41
C ASN A 3 -0.34 -36.65 28.05
N GLU A 4 -1.60 -36.34 27.74
CA GLU A 4 -1.99 -35.55 26.58
C GLU A 4 -2.06 -34.06 26.95
N CYS A 5 -1.65 -33.18 26.03
CA CYS A 5 -1.77 -31.73 26.20
C CYS A 5 -2.26 -31.07 24.90
N ILE A 6 -3.02 -30.00 25.03
CA ILE A 6 -3.45 -29.16 23.91
C ILE A 6 -2.40 -28.06 23.73
N ALA A 7 -1.89 -27.91 22.52
CA ALA A 7 -0.93 -26.87 22.15
C ALA A 7 -1.39 -26.15 20.88
N TYR A 8 -1.09 -24.86 20.80
CA TYR A 8 -1.38 -24.01 19.65
C TYR A 8 -0.12 -23.86 18.82
N ARG A 9 -0.23 -24.16 17.52
CA ARG A 9 0.91 -24.10 16.60
C ARG A 9 0.95 -22.74 15.92
N ASP A 10 2.12 -22.11 15.89
CA ASP A 10 2.37 -20.94 15.05
C ASP A 10 2.67 -21.35 13.59
N SER A 11 2.73 -20.38 12.68
CA SER A 11 3.04 -20.59 11.25
C SER A 11 4.44 -21.15 10.99
N LYS A 12 5.40 -20.92 11.90
CA LYS A 12 6.77 -21.44 11.84
C LYS A 12 6.90 -22.86 12.40
N GLY A 13 5.86 -23.36 13.06
CA GLY A 13 5.80 -24.67 13.67
C GLY A 13 6.20 -24.74 15.14
N GLY A 14 6.36 -23.60 15.82
CA GLY A 14 6.47 -23.52 17.27
C GLY A 14 5.16 -23.88 17.96
N LEU A 15 5.25 -24.54 19.11
CA LEU A 15 4.10 -24.95 19.93
C LEU A 15 4.00 -24.04 21.15
N HIS A 16 2.81 -23.50 21.37
CA HIS A 16 2.51 -22.52 22.41
C HIS A 16 1.38 -23.01 23.31
N GLY A 17 1.45 -22.63 24.59
CA GLY A 17 0.42 -22.99 25.58
C GLY A 17 -0.89 -22.21 25.44
N SER A 18 -0.93 -21.15 24.63
CA SER A 18 -2.13 -20.37 24.36
C SER A 18 -2.18 -19.89 22.91
N ALA A 19 -3.39 -19.71 22.39
CA ALA A 19 -3.62 -19.16 21.05
C ALA A 19 -3.01 -17.76 20.91
N GLU A 20 -3.15 -16.92 21.94
CA GLU A 20 -2.62 -15.56 21.96
C GLU A 20 -1.09 -15.52 21.75
N LYS A 21 -0.35 -16.42 22.41
CA LYS A 21 1.11 -16.51 22.23
C LYS A 21 1.49 -16.95 20.82
N ALA A 22 0.80 -17.95 20.28
CA ALA A 22 1.03 -18.37 18.90
C ALA A 22 0.79 -17.21 17.90
N THR A 23 -0.28 -16.45 18.10
CA THR A 23 -0.58 -15.28 17.24
C THR A 23 0.46 -14.16 17.38
N LEU A 24 0.98 -13.90 18.59
CA LEU A 24 2.02 -12.89 18.78
C LEU A 24 3.33 -13.26 18.09
N GLU A 25 3.72 -14.53 18.14
CA GLU A 25 4.90 -15.02 17.41
C GLU A 25 4.71 -14.96 15.90
N ASP A 26 3.51 -15.23 15.41
CA ASP A 26 3.17 -15.05 13.99
C ASP A 26 3.23 -13.57 13.58
N LEU A 27 2.70 -12.66 14.40
CA LEU A 27 2.80 -11.22 14.14
C LEU A 27 4.26 -10.76 14.17
N ALA A 28 5.05 -11.20 15.14
CA ALA A 28 6.47 -10.89 15.19
C ALA A 28 7.23 -11.46 13.98
N ALA A 29 6.85 -12.64 13.50
CA ALA A 29 7.40 -13.23 12.30
C ALA A 29 7.11 -12.40 11.04
N VAL A 30 5.88 -11.90 10.89
CA VAL A 30 5.47 -11.05 9.77
C VAL A 30 6.17 -9.70 9.80
N LEU A 31 6.33 -9.10 10.99
CA LEU A 31 7.06 -7.84 11.17
C LEU A 31 8.56 -7.98 10.88
N GLY A 32 9.12 -9.19 11.01
CA GLY A 32 10.54 -9.43 10.85
C GLY A 32 11.36 -8.83 11.99
N ARG A 33 12.65 -8.59 11.75
CA ARG A 33 13.53 -8.03 12.78
C ARG A 33 13.41 -6.51 12.77
N VAL A 34 12.64 -5.96 13.72
CA VAL A 34 12.56 -4.51 13.96
C VAL A 34 13.62 -4.13 15.01
N GLY A 35 14.66 -3.42 14.55
CA GLY A 35 15.81 -2.98 15.36
C GLY A 35 16.89 -4.04 15.56
N ASP A 36 18.03 -3.63 16.13
CA ASP A 36 19.24 -4.47 16.23
C ASP A 36 19.05 -5.69 17.16
N GLU A 37 18.28 -5.54 18.24
CA GLU A 37 18.14 -6.56 19.29
C GLU A 37 16.87 -7.40 19.20
N GLY A 38 15.98 -7.17 18.23
CA GLY A 38 14.75 -7.97 18.04
C GLY A 38 13.68 -7.80 19.14
N GLY A 39 14.03 -7.29 20.33
CA GLY A 39 13.10 -7.07 21.44
C GLY A 39 11.97 -6.07 21.14
N MET A 40 12.20 -5.10 20.25
CA MET A 40 11.15 -4.17 19.81
C MET A 40 10.06 -4.86 18.99
N THR A 41 10.39 -5.92 18.26
CA THR A 41 9.44 -6.64 17.40
C THR A 41 8.30 -7.24 18.22
N ALA A 42 8.62 -7.85 19.36
CA ALA A 42 7.62 -8.43 20.26
C ALA A 42 6.68 -7.36 20.84
N GLY A 43 7.23 -6.20 21.23
CA GLY A 43 6.43 -5.08 21.73
C GLY A 43 5.49 -4.51 20.66
N VAL A 44 5.95 -4.38 19.41
CA VAL A 44 5.12 -3.93 18.30
C VAL A 44 4.05 -4.96 17.94
N ALA A 45 4.40 -6.24 17.89
CA ALA A 45 3.43 -7.32 17.67
C ALA A 45 2.29 -7.28 18.69
N ARG A 46 2.62 -7.03 19.98
CA ARG A 46 1.61 -6.86 21.02
C ARG A 46 0.73 -5.64 20.80
N MET A 47 1.31 -4.49 20.48
CA MET A 47 0.54 -3.27 20.19
C MET A 47 -0.41 -3.45 19.00
N ILE A 48 0.01 -4.16 17.95
CA ILE A 48 -0.85 -4.46 16.80
C ILE A 48 -2.01 -5.37 17.21
N PHE A 49 -1.73 -6.39 18.02
CA PHE A 49 -2.77 -7.28 18.52
C PHE A 49 -3.82 -6.52 19.35
N ASP A 50 -3.37 -5.65 20.26
CA ASP A 50 -4.25 -4.86 21.13
C ASP A 50 -5.04 -3.80 20.33
N LYS A 51 -4.44 -3.20 19.29
CA LYS A 51 -5.06 -2.16 18.45
C LYS A 51 -5.69 -2.68 17.16
N ARG A 52 -5.87 -3.99 17.03
CA ARG A 52 -6.31 -4.65 15.79
C ARG A 52 -7.51 -3.96 15.12
N ALA A 53 -8.56 -3.68 15.90
CA ALA A 53 -9.79 -3.09 15.37
C ALA A 53 -9.59 -1.67 14.80
N GLU A 54 -8.75 -0.86 15.46
CA GLU A 54 -8.41 0.48 14.98
C GLU A 54 -7.58 0.42 13.70
N ILE A 55 -6.60 -0.48 13.66
CA ILE A 55 -5.74 -0.69 12.50
C ILE A 55 -6.57 -1.14 11.28
N GLU A 56 -7.46 -2.12 11.46
CA GLU A 56 -8.35 -2.61 10.41
C GLU A 56 -9.27 -1.50 9.88
N ARG A 57 -9.75 -0.60 10.74
CA ARG A 57 -10.54 0.56 10.32
C ARG A 57 -9.74 1.53 9.45
N VAL A 58 -8.51 1.84 9.83
CA VAL A 58 -7.63 2.73 9.05
C VAL A 58 -7.32 2.13 7.68
N PHE A 59 -7.03 0.83 7.61
CA PHE A 59 -6.83 0.15 6.33
C PHE A 59 -8.08 0.16 5.46
N ALA A 60 -9.26 -0.09 6.01
CA ALA A 60 -10.51 -0.04 5.26
C ALA A 60 -10.80 1.36 4.69
N GLU A 61 -10.51 2.42 5.45
CA GLU A 61 -10.66 3.80 4.98
C GLU A 61 -9.66 4.13 3.85
N HIS A 62 -8.39 3.73 4.01
CA HIS A 62 -7.39 3.87 2.96
C HIS A 62 -7.79 3.15 1.66
N ASP A 63 -8.27 1.91 1.77
CA ASP A 63 -8.70 1.12 0.62
C ASP A 63 -9.90 1.77 -0.09
N ALA A 64 -10.83 2.37 0.64
CA ALA A 64 -11.92 3.15 0.06
C ALA A 64 -11.42 4.40 -0.69
N ILE A 65 -10.43 5.11 -0.14
CA ILE A 65 -9.79 6.26 -0.80
C ILE A 65 -9.11 5.82 -2.10
N MET A 66 -8.34 4.72 -2.07
CA MET A 66 -7.64 4.21 -3.24
C MET A 66 -8.60 3.68 -4.32
N ALA A 67 -9.70 3.03 -3.93
CA ALA A 67 -10.75 2.64 -4.86
C ALA A 67 -11.40 3.86 -5.55
N SER A 68 -11.63 4.96 -4.81
CA SER A 68 -12.16 6.21 -5.36
C SER A 68 -11.16 6.93 -6.29
N ALA A 69 -9.86 6.75 -6.05
CA ALA A 69 -8.80 7.29 -6.90
C ALA A 69 -8.59 6.45 -8.17
N ALA A 70 -8.75 5.12 -8.09
CA ALA A 70 -8.72 4.22 -9.23
C ALA A 70 -9.95 4.40 -10.14
N GLY A 71 -11.13 4.64 -9.57
CA GLY A 71 -12.35 4.97 -10.31
C GLY A 71 -12.30 6.31 -11.05
N ARG A 72 -11.31 7.17 -10.76
CA ARG A 72 -11.03 8.42 -11.48
C ARG A 72 -10.08 8.27 -12.67
N ARG A 73 -9.55 7.06 -12.92
CA ARG A 73 -8.69 6.76 -14.09
C ARG A 73 -9.46 6.07 -15.21
N ILE A 74 -10.76 6.31 -15.35
CA ILE A 74 -11.58 5.77 -16.44
C ILE A 74 -12.19 6.94 -17.24
N ASP A 75 -11.30 7.80 -17.74
CA ASP A 75 -11.59 8.71 -18.86
C ASP A 75 -10.51 8.56 -19.96
N GLU A 76 -9.64 7.54 -19.90
CA GLU A 76 -8.72 7.19 -20.99
C GLU A 76 -9.45 6.36 -22.05
N GLU A 77 -10.21 7.05 -22.90
CA GLU A 77 -10.58 6.57 -24.23
C GLU A 77 -9.30 6.22 -25.01
N PRO A 78 -9.13 4.98 -25.51
CA PRO A 78 -7.93 4.57 -26.22
C PRO A 78 -7.95 5.17 -27.64
N GLY A 79 -7.42 6.39 -27.79
CA GLY A 79 -7.21 6.95 -29.13
C GLY A 79 -7.14 8.47 -29.28
N ARG A 80 -7.24 9.27 -28.21
CA ARG A 80 -7.10 10.73 -28.35
C ARG A 80 -5.71 11.18 -27.95
N GLU A 81 -4.86 11.44 -28.94
CA GLU A 81 -3.57 12.10 -28.71
C GLU A 81 -3.78 13.40 -27.92
N PRO A 82 -2.94 13.70 -26.91
CA PRO A 82 -3.09 14.88 -26.09
C PRO A 82 -2.86 16.12 -26.97
N THR A 83 -3.95 16.76 -27.39
CA THR A 83 -3.88 18.06 -28.06
C THR A 83 -3.42 19.07 -27.03
N LEU A 84 -2.15 19.46 -27.12
CA LEU A 84 -1.54 20.52 -26.33
C LEU A 84 -2.38 21.79 -26.53
N ILE A 85 -3.20 22.15 -25.54
CA ILE A 85 -3.95 23.41 -25.56
C ILE A 85 -2.93 24.51 -25.27
N VAL A 86 -2.36 25.09 -26.33
CA VAL A 86 -1.62 26.35 -26.24
C VAL A 86 -2.64 27.44 -25.99
N THR A 87 -2.74 27.91 -24.74
CA THR A 87 -3.51 29.11 -24.39
C THR A 87 -2.95 30.30 -25.19
N PRO A 88 -3.78 31.08 -25.91
CA PRO A 88 -3.30 32.20 -26.70
C PRO A 88 -3.04 33.39 -25.79
N ALA A 89 -1.94 33.34 -25.03
CA ALA A 89 -1.40 34.46 -24.28
C ALA A 89 0.10 34.63 -24.60
N ALA A 90 0.42 34.67 -25.90
CA ALA A 90 1.69 35.16 -26.39
C ALA A 90 1.51 35.72 -27.81
N ASN A 91 0.69 36.77 -27.94
CA ASN A 91 0.80 37.68 -29.09
C ASN A 91 2.14 38.44 -28.96
N GLY A 92 3.21 37.79 -29.40
CA GLY A 92 4.51 38.38 -29.67
C GLY A 92 4.66 38.56 -31.17
N THR A 93 4.49 39.80 -31.60
CA THR A 93 4.72 40.36 -32.93
C THR A 93 6.03 39.91 -33.60
N GLY A 94 6.00 39.65 -34.91
CA GLY A 94 7.17 39.61 -35.80
C GLY A 94 7.11 38.46 -36.80
N SER A 95 6.55 38.68 -38.00
CA SER A 95 7.32 38.94 -39.23
C SER A 95 8.23 37.77 -39.65
N LEU A 96 7.96 37.15 -40.81
CA LEU A 96 8.87 37.11 -41.96
C LEU A 96 8.36 36.20 -43.10
N SER A 97 8.24 36.84 -44.27
CA SER A 97 8.48 36.37 -45.66
C SER A 97 7.84 35.10 -46.22
N ASN A 98 7.00 35.34 -47.24
CA ASN A 98 6.66 34.47 -48.37
C ASN A 98 7.87 33.67 -48.92
N GLY A 99 7.65 32.38 -49.21
CA GLY A 99 8.66 31.51 -49.79
C GLY A 99 8.12 30.33 -50.60
N ARG A 100 7.52 30.64 -51.76
CA ARG A 100 7.65 29.91 -53.05
C ARG A 100 6.99 28.53 -53.23
N VAL A 101 6.00 28.55 -54.12
CA VAL A 101 5.42 27.45 -54.90
C VAL A 101 6.50 26.73 -55.72
N VAL A 102 6.49 25.39 -55.72
CA VAL A 102 7.00 24.58 -56.85
C VAL A 102 5.97 23.51 -57.19
N ASN A 103 5.64 23.45 -58.48
CA ASN A 103 4.95 22.37 -59.16
C ASN A 103 6.00 21.69 -60.04
#